data_AF-A0A2G5M5U5-F1
#
_entry.id   AF-A0A2G5M5U5-F1
#
_cell.length_a   1.000
_cell.length_b   1.000
_cell.length_c   1.000
_cell.angle_alpha   90.00
_cell.angle_beta   90.00
_cell.angle_gamma   90.00
#
_symmetry.space_group_name_H-M   'P 1'
#
loop_
_entity.id
_entity.type
_entity.pdbx_description
1 polymer ?
#
loop_
_entity_poly.entity_id
_entity_poly.type
_entity_poly.pdbx_seq_one_letter_code
_entity_poly.pdbx_strand_id
1 'polypeptide(L)'
;TVSTTITGATGGNFENLVPSTTPAVTTITDSIDNTTVSLTADKASVVEGGDITYTATLTNKAQTDVTVTLSNGQTITIKAGETTGSTVFNTPANDVYN
;
A
#
# COMPACT_ATOMS: atom_id res chain seq x y z
N THR A 1 19.22 -11.81 7.73
CA THR A 1 20.68 -11.65 7.54
C THR A 1 21.24 -12.96 7.02
N VAL A 2 22.21 -12.89 6.13
CA VAL A 2 22.97 -14.08 5.69
C VAL A 2 24.44 -13.83 6.04
N SER A 3 25.10 -14.82 6.63
CA SER A 3 26.52 -14.75 6.97
C SER A 3 27.25 -15.98 6.46
N THR A 4 28.49 -15.78 6.01
CA THR A 4 29.41 -16.85 5.64
C THR A 4 30.83 -16.45 6.06
N THR A 5 31.69 -17.43 6.32
CA THR A 5 33.09 -17.22 6.74
C THR A 5 33.95 -18.19 5.95
N ILE A 6 35.19 -17.80 5.66
CA ILE A 6 36.14 -18.65 4.96
C ILE A 6 36.45 -19.86 5.85
N THR A 7 36.10 -21.06 5.38
CA THR A 7 36.34 -22.33 6.11
C THR A 7 37.71 -22.94 5.80
N GLY A 8 38.43 -22.41 4.81
CA GLY A 8 39.79 -22.81 4.48
C GLY A 8 40.30 -22.17 3.19
N ALA A 9 41.62 -22.13 3.04
CA ALA A 9 42.30 -21.77 1.80
C ALA A 9 43.37 -22.84 1.52
N THR A 10 43.45 -23.33 0.28
CA THR A 10 44.45 -24.32 -0.14
C THR A 10 45.44 -23.69 -1.13
N GLY A 11 46.72 -23.59 -0.75
CA GLY A 11 47.83 -23.17 -1.61
C GLY A 11 48.94 -22.38 -0.88
N GLY A 12 50.19 -22.47 -1.40
CA GLY A 12 51.30 -21.53 -1.14
C GLY A 12 52.44 -22.00 -0.22
N ASN A 13 53.58 -22.37 -0.81
CA ASN A 13 54.84 -22.74 -0.13
C ASN A 13 55.82 -21.56 0.05
N PHE A 14 55.39 -20.30 -0.14
CA PHE A 14 56.24 -19.10 0.03
C PHE A 14 55.57 -17.88 0.70
N GLU A 15 54.24 -17.85 0.87
CA GLU A 15 53.56 -16.74 1.54
C GLU A 15 52.66 -17.24 2.68
N ASN A 16 52.89 -16.72 3.89
CA ASN A 16 52.01 -16.92 5.04
C ASN A 16 50.64 -16.27 4.79
N LEU A 17 49.73 -17.02 4.16
CA LEU A 17 48.34 -16.60 3.95
C LEU A 17 47.56 -16.88 5.24
N VAL A 18 47.25 -15.82 5.98
CA VAL A 18 46.32 -15.87 7.12
C VAL A 18 44.95 -15.42 6.61
N PRO A 19 43.98 -16.34 6.39
CA PRO A 19 42.64 -15.96 5.94
C PRO A 19 41.94 -15.17 7.04
N SER A 20 41.26 -14.09 6.66
CA SER A 20 40.42 -13.36 7.59
C SER A 20 39.29 -14.27 8.09
N THR A 21 39.18 -14.40 9.41
CA THR A 21 38.08 -15.11 10.08
C THR A 21 36.87 -14.21 10.33
N THR A 22 36.96 -12.93 9.96
CA THR A 22 35.84 -12.00 10.05
C THR A 22 34.75 -12.42 9.07
N PRO A 23 33.53 -12.75 9.55
CA PRO A 23 32.43 -13.13 8.68
C PRO A 23 32.08 -12.01 7.69
N ALA A 24 31.84 -12.37 6.44
CA ALA A 24 31.19 -11.47 5.51
C ALA A 24 29.69 -11.42 5.90
N VAL A 25 29.21 -10.21 6.19
CA VAL A 25 27.81 -9.97 6.58
C VAL A 25 27.09 -9.23 5.46
N THR A 26 25.99 -9.80 4.98
CA THR A 26 25.06 -9.11 4.08
C THR A 26 23.80 -8.78 4.86
N THR A 27 23.59 -7.48 5.09
CA THR A 27 22.37 -6.96 5.71
C THR A 27 21.27 -6.92 4.66
N ILE A 28 20.16 -7.61 4.93
CA ILE A 28 18.92 -7.43 4.17
C ILE A 28 18.05 -6.50 5.00
N THR A 29 17.89 -5.27 4.53
CA THR A 29 16.94 -4.30 5.09
C THR A 29 15.60 -4.53 4.41
N ASP A 30 14.61 -4.96 5.17
CA ASP A 30 13.22 -4.95 4.71
C ASP A 30 12.66 -3.52 4.88
N SER A 31 11.95 -3.02 3.87
CA SER A 31 11.28 -1.72 3.93
C SER A 31 9.82 -1.94 4.22
N ILE A 32 9.31 -1.33 5.28
CA ILE A 32 7.87 -1.34 5.55
C ILE A 32 7.24 -0.22 4.72
N ASP A 33 6.56 -0.60 3.65
CA ASP A 33 5.83 0.32 2.79
C ASP A 33 4.41 0.53 3.34
N ASN A 34 4.24 1.49 4.25
CA ASN A 34 2.94 1.86 4.78
C ASN A 34 2.04 2.44 3.66
N THR A 35 0.85 1.86 3.50
CA THR A 35 -0.19 2.40 2.61
C THR A 35 -1.32 2.96 3.45
N THR A 36 -1.65 4.24 3.25
CA THR A 36 -2.80 4.89 3.92
C THR A 36 -3.90 5.15 2.91
N VAL A 37 -5.14 5.24 3.40
CA VAL A 37 -6.32 5.59 2.62
C VAL A 37 -6.88 6.94 3.10
N SER A 38 -7.22 7.82 2.16
CA SER A 38 -7.98 9.04 2.42
C SER A 38 -9.30 8.99 1.66
N LEU A 39 -10.35 9.57 2.26
CA LEU A 39 -11.68 9.63 1.67
C LEU A 39 -12.09 11.10 1.48
N THR A 40 -12.51 11.45 0.28
CA THR A 40 -13.03 12.79 -0.05
C THR A 40 -14.44 12.68 -0.64
N ALA A 41 -15.22 13.73 -0.46
CA ALA A 41 -16.49 13.95 -1.14
C ALA A 41 -16.36 15.20 -2.02
N ASP A 42 -16.92 15.17 -3.22
CA ASP A 42 -16.95 16.30 -4.13
C ASP A 42 -17.81 17.48 -3.63
N LYS A 43 -18.76 17.20 -2.73
CA LYS A 43 -19.68 18.18 -2.15
C LYS A 43 -19.61 18.17 -0.63
N ALA A 44 -19.55 19.36 -0.04
CA ALA A 44 -19.54 19.54 1.41
C ALA A 44 -20.93 19.42 2.05
N SER A 45 -22.00 19.56 1.26
CA SER A 45 -23.39 19.47 1.72
C SER A 45 -24.24 18.67 0.76
N VAL A 46 -25.27 18.04 1.33
CA VAL A 46 -26.28 17.27 0.60
C VAL A 46 -27.32 18.24 0.05
N VAL A 47 -27.58 18.18 -1.26
CA VAL A 47 -28.74 18.83 -1.89
C VAL A 47 -29.71 17.71 -2.25
N GLU A 48 -30.98 17.85 -1.87
CA GLU A 48 -32.03 16.88 -2.22
C GLU A 48 -32.08 16.65 -3.74
N GLY A 49 -32.22 15.39 -4.16
CA GLY A 49 -32.18 15.00 -5.57
C GLY A 49 -30.83 15.22 -6.27
N GLY A 50 -29.76 15.48 -5.52
CA GLY A 50 -28.41 15.64 -6.06
C GLY A 50 -27.52 14.41 -5.85
N ASP A 51 -26.46 14.33 -6.65
CA ASP A 51 -25.44 13.28 -6.57
C ASP A 51 -24.25 13.73 -5.71
N ILE A 52 -23.65 12.81 -4.96
CA ILE A 52 -22.39 13.02 -4.25
C ILE A 52 -21.39 11.94 -4.68
N THR A 53 -20.25 12.37 -5.19
CA THR A 53 -19.16 11.46 -5.57
C THR A 53 -18.19 11.33 -4.41
N TYR A 54 -18.06 10.12 -3.87
CA TYR A 54 -17.03 9.77 -2.89
C TYR A 54 -15.82 9.18 -3.61
N THR A 55 -14.63 9.64 -3.26
CA THR A 55 -13.35 9.14 -3.82
C THR A 55 -12.44 8.67 -2.70
N ALA A 56 -11.99 7.42 -2.77
CA ALA A 56 -10.96 6.89 -1.90
C ALA A 56 -9.61 6.94 -2.63
N THR A 57 -8.56 7.39 -1.94
CA THR A 57 -7.20 7.50 -2.49
C THR A 57 -6.20 6.80 -1.59
N LEU A 58 -5.38 5.92 -2.17
CA LEU A 58 -4.26 5.25 -1.53
C LEU A 58 -2.96 6.02 -1.80
N THR A 59 -2.02 5.97 -0.84
CA THR A 59 -0.67 6.54 -1.02
C THR A 59 0.21 5.70 -1.95
N ASN A 60 -0.14 4.43 -2.16
CA ASN A 60 0.57 3.50 -3.05
C ASN A 60 -0.45 2.75 -3.92
N LYS A 61 0.00 2.22 -5.05
CA LYS A 61 -0.84 1.38 -5.90
C LYS A 61 -1.31 0.14 -5.15
N ALA A 62 -2.59 -0.19 -5.30
CA ALA A 62 -3.16 -1.40 -4.74
C ALA A 62 -2.49 -2.64 -5.37
N GLN A 63 -1.99 -3.57 -4.57
CA GLN A 63 -1.42 -4.82 -5.10
C GLN A 63 -2.52 -5.80 -5.54
N THR A 64 -3.66 -5.75 -4.87
CA THR A 64 -4.91 -6.46 -5.18
C THR A 64 -6.07 -5.48 -5.09
N ASP A 65 -7.26 -5.86 -5.57
CA ASP A 65 -8.46 -5.02 -5.37
C ASP A 65 -8.66 -4.68 -3.88
N VAL A 66 -8.90 -3.41 -3.59
CA VAL A 66 -9.20 -2.90 -2.24
C VAL A 66 -10.64 -2.41 -2.22
N THR A 67 -11.42 -2.91 -1.25
CA THR A 67 -12.81 -2.49 -1.04
C THR A 67 -12.92 -1.60 0.19
N VAL A 68 -13.48 -0.41 0.01
CA VAL A 68 -13.82 0.52 1.10
C VAL A 68 -15.32 0.54 1.24
N THR A 69 -15.82 0.14 2.41
CA THR A 69 -17.26 0.21 2.74
C THR A 69 -17.54 1.49 3.51
N LEU A 70 -18.43 2.31 2.97
CA LEU A 70 -18.85 3.57 3.59
C LEU A 70 -19.97 3.31 4.60
N SER A 71 -20.12 4.21 5.57
CA SER A 71 -21.17 4.11 6.60
C SER A 71 -22.60 4.19 6.05
N ASN A 72 -22.78 4.76 4.86
CA ASN A 72 -24.05 4.77 4.13
C ASN A 72 -24.32 3.47 3.35
N GLY A 73 -23.48 2.44 3.52
CA GLY A 73 -23.63 1.13 2.88
C GLY A 73 -23.06 1.04 1.46
N GLN A 74 -22.58 2.14 0.88
CA GLN A 74 -21.96 2.12 -0.43
C GLN A 74 -20.55 1.54 -0.38
N THR A 75 -20.11 0.97 -1.50
CA THR A 75 -18.76 0.41 -1.65
C THR A 75 -17.97 1.15 -2.72
N ILE A 76 -16.73 1.51 -2.40
CA ILE A 76 -15.72 1.94 -3.36
C ILE A 76 -14.77 0.77 -3.61
N THR A 77 -14.49 0.48 -4.87
CA THR A 77 -13.46 -0.50 -5.26
C THR A 77 -12.30 0.23 -5.91
N ILE A 78 -11.11 0.08 -5.34
CA ILE A 78 -9.84 0.52 -5.93
C ILE A 78 -9.22 -0.72 -6.56
N LYS A 79 -9.07 -0.71 -7.88
CA LYS A 79 -8.57 -1.87 -8.63
C LYS A 79 -7.08 -2.09 -8.40
N ALA A 80 -6.65 -3.34 -8.51
CA ALA A 80 -5.22 -3.67 -8.52
C ALA A 80 -4.47 -2.79 -9.55
N GLY A 81 -3.34 -2.22 -9.15
CA GLY A 81 -2.54 -1.28 -9.94
C GLY A 81 -2.96 0.18 -9.84
N GLU A 82 -4.15 0.47 -9.30
CA GLU A 82 -4.68 1.83 -9.15
C GLU A 82 -4.44 2.39 -7.74
N THR A 83 -4.48 3.71 -7.63
CA THR A 83 -4.45 4.43 -6.34
C THR A 83 -5.80 5.00 -5.97
N THR A 84 -6.76 5.05 -6.88
CA THR A 84 -8.06 5.70 -6.64
C THR A 84 -9.23 4.81 -7.05
N GLY A 85 -10.35 5.04 -6.39
CA GLY A 85 -11.66 4.49 -6.75
C GLY A 85 -12.75 5.46 -6.31
N SER A 86 -13.89 5.44 -6.98
CA SER A 86 -15.02 6.28 -6.62
C SER A 86 -16.36 5.54 -6.66
N THR A 87 -17.35 6.14 -5.99
CA THR A 87 -18.75 5.72 -6.08
C THR A 87 -19.65 6.95 -5.98
N VAL A 88 -20.81 6.90 -6.61
CA VAL A 88 -21.80 7.98 -6.62
C VAL A 88 -22.96 7.61 -5.71
N PHE A 89 -23.28 8.49 -4.77
CA PHE A 89 -24.45 8.38 -3.91
C PHE A 89 -25.53 9.32 -4.41
N ASN A 90 -26.67 8.76 -4.79
CA ASN A 90 -27.83 9.53 -5.24
C ASN A 90 -28.71 9.81 -4.02
N THR A 91 -28.91 11.08 -3.71
CA THR A 91 -29.75 11.48 -2.58
C THR A 91 -31.22 11.38 -2.99
N PRO A 92 -32.13 10.98 -2.07
CA PRO A 92 -33.55 10.95 -2.37
C PRO A 92 -34.05 12.31 -2.87
N ALA A 93 -34.98 12.30 -3.82
CA ALA A 93 -35.70 13.50 -4.20
C ALA A 93 -36.60 13.96 -3.04
N ASN A 94 -36.85 15.27 -2.96
CA ASN A 94 -37.77 15.82 -1.97
C ASN A 94 -39.16 15.19 -2.17
N ASP A 95 -39.77 14.72 -1.08
CA ASP A 95 -41.13 14.20 -1.12
C ASP A 95 -42.12 15.36 -0.94
N VAL A 96 -43.16 15.39 -1.76
CA VAL A 96 -44.21 16.42 -1.64
C VAL A 96 -44.96 16.17 -0.34
N TYR A 97 -44.88 17.12 0.59
CA TYR A 97 -45.69 17.09 1.81
C TYR A 97 -47.17 17.15 1.43
N ASN A 98 -47.87 16.03 1.53
CA ASN A 98 -49.29 15.90 1.21
C ASN A 98 -50.13 15.82 2.50
#